data_AF-A0A1Q7N928-F1
#
_entry.id   AF-A0A1Q7N928-F1
#
_cell.length_a   1.000
_cell.length_b   1.000
_cell.length_c   1.000
_cell.angle_alpha   90.00
_cell.angle_beta   90.00
_cell.angle_gamma   90.00
#
_symmetry.space_group_name_H-M   'P 1'
#
loop_
_entity.id
_entity.type
_entity.pdbx_description
1 polymer ?
#
loop_
_entity_poly.entity_id
_entity_poly.type
_entity_poly.pdbx_seq_one_letter_code
_entity_poly.pdbx_strand_id
1 'polypeptide(L)'
;MFVAQMISIEIFLSHPSYDIDPSSLIREFISISAAPALILAGSSFMLSRRYGSRLNGSIIIVGGLVTLGGMYYVTTLSPHIPVSYLVPELIIAPTIFMVVSIPTMVIGGLLFRLKPKPKRDYFFDR
;
A
#
# COMPACT_ATOMS: atom_id res chain seq x y z
N MET A 1 -6.06 3.42 0.52
CA MET A 1 -6.65 3.98 -0.72
C MET A 1 -6.54 2.98 -1.87
N PHE A 2 -5.33 2.65 -2.34
CA PHE A 2 -5.10 1.76 -3.49
C PHE A 2 -5.91 0.43 -3.47
N VAL A 3 -5.93 -0.29 -2.35
CA VAL A 3 -6.73 -1.53 -2.19
C VAL A 3 -8.20 -1.31 -2.52
N ALA A 4 -8.80 -0.23 -2.02
CA ALA A 4 -10.20 0.07 -2.27
C ALA A 4 -10.46 0.36 -3.76
N GLN A 5 -9.52 1.06 -4.42
CA GLN A 5 -9.61 1.32 -5.86
C GLN A 5 -9.59 0.02 -6.69
N MET A 6 -8.70 -0.92 -6.33
CA MET A 6 -8.64 -2.23 -6.98
C MET A 6 -9.93 -3.04 -6.76
N ILE A 7 -10.49 -3.04 -5.56
CA ILE A 7 -11.78 -3.71 -5.30
C ILE A 7 -12.91 -3.05 -6.09
N SER A 8 -12.97 -1.71 -6.12
CA SER A 8 -14.00 -0.98 -6.85
C SER A 8 -13.94 -1.23 -8.36
N ILE A 9 -12.74 -1.30 -8.95
CA ILE A 9 -12.61 -1.55 -10.39
C ILE A 9 -12.99 -2.99 -10.73
N GLU A 10 -12.61 -3.98 -9.92
CA GLU A 10 -13.01 -5.39 -10.11
C GLU A 10 -14.53 -5.57 -10.07
N ILE A 11 -15.20 -4.94 -9.09
CA ILE A 11 -16.66 -4.97 -8.98
C ILE A 11 -17.32 -4.28 -10.18
N PHE A 12 -16.77 -3.16 -10.64
CA PHE A 12 -17.26 -2.44 -11.81
C PHE A 12 -17.09 -3.27 -13.09
N LEU A 13 -15.92 -3.90 -13.29
CA LEU A 13 -15.63 -4.73 -14.46
C LEU A 13 -16.43 -6.03 -14.49
N SER A 14 -16.94 -6.49 -13.34
CA SER A 14 -17.87 -7.63 -13.28
C SER A 14 -19.23 -7.30 -13.89
N HIS A 15 -19.66 -6.02 -13.86
CA HIS A 15 -20.93 -5.54 -14.43
C HIS A 15 -20.74 -4.16 -15.09
N PRO A 16 -20.08 -4.09 -16.25
CA PRO A 16 -19.71 -2.81 -16.86
C PRO A 16 -20.95 -2.08 -17.40
N SER A 17 -21.16 -0.84 -16.95
CA SER A 17 -22.24 0.03 -17.45
C SER A 17 -21.87 0.76 -18.75
N TYR A 18 -20.58 0.87 -19.05
CA TYR A 18 -20.02 1.51 -20.24
C TYR A 18 -18.63 0.93 -20.52
N ASP A 19 -18.19 1.01 -21.78
CA ASP A 19 -16.91 0.45 -22.20
C ASP A 19 -15.75 1.33 -21.70
N ILE A 20 -14.81 0.71 -20.99
CA ILE A 20 -13.62 1.37 -20.42
C ILE A 20 -12.37 0.57 -20.76
N ASP A 21 -11.24 1.26 -20.85
CA ASP A 21 -9.93 0.62 -20.89
C ASP A 21 -9.40 0.43 -19.45
N PRO A 22 -9.48 -0.79 -18.87
CA PRO A 22 -9.00 -1.04 -17.52
C PRO A 22 -7.49 -0.89 -17.39
N SER A 23 -6.71 -1.03 -18.46
CA SER A 23 -5.24 -0.90 -18.39
C SER A 23 -4.82 0.50 -17.97
N SER A 24 -5.36 1.51 -18.67
CA SER A 24 -5.07 2.92 -18.43
C SER A 24 -5.47 3.35 -17.01
N LEU A 25 -6.64 2.91 -16.54
CA LEU A 25 -7.15 3.21 -15.21
C LEU A 25 -6.30 2.62 -14.09
N ILE A 26 -5.87 1.36 -14.21
CA ILE A 26 -5.04 0.71 -13.19
C ILE A 26 -3.68 1.41 -13.09
N ARG A 27 -3.08 1.77 -14.23
CA ARG A 27 -1.80 2.51 -14.27
C ARG A 27 -1.91 3.87 -13.62
N GLU A 28 -3.02 4.58 -13.84
CA GLU A 28 -3.31 5.85 -13.17
C GLU A 28 -3.44 5.68 -11.65
N PHE A 29 -4.19 4.67 -11.19
CA PHE A 29 -4.35 4.38 -9.76
C PHE A 29 -3.02 4.07 -9.09
N ILE A 30 -2.15 3.30 -9.76
CA ILE A 30 -0.80 3.04 -9.27
C ILE A 30 -0.03 4.37 -9.17
N SER A 31 -0.09 5.24 -10.17
CA SER A 31 0.62 6.53 -10.15
C SER A 31 0.17 7.43 -9.00
N ILE A 32 -1.15 7.62 -8.85
CA ILE A 32 -1.73 8.51 -7.83
C ILE A 32 -1.54 7.96 -6.42
N SER A 33 -1.57 6.64 -6.25
CA SER A 33 -1.40 6.02 -4.93
C SER A 33 0.07 5.80 -4.56
N ALA A 34 0.87 5.23 -5.46
CA ALA A 34 2.22 4.77 -5.15
C ALA A 34 3.20 5.93 -4.98
N ALA A 35 3.15 6.96 -5.84
CA ALA A 35 4.13 8.04 -5.78
C ALA A 35 4.06 8.83 -4.45
N PRO A 36 2.89 9.31 -3.98
CA PRO A 36 2.81 9.98 -2.67
C PRO A 36 3.12 9.03 -1.52
N ALA A 37 2.69 7.76 -1.60
CA ALA A 37 2.93 6.77 -0.56
C ALA A 37 4.43 6.49 -0.37
N LEU A 38 5.20 6.37 -1.46
CA LEU A 38 6.64 6.15 -1.39
C LEU A 38 7.37 7.34 -0.77
N ILE A 39 7.00 8.57 -1.12
CA ILE A 39 7.57 9.78 -0.54
C ILE A 39 7.27 9.85 0.96
N LEU A 40 6.03 9.57 1.36
CA LEU A 40 5.61 9.59 2.75
C LEU A 40 6.28 8.48 3.57
N ALA A 41 6.37 7.27 3.01
CA ALA A 41 7.04 6.13 3.65
C ALA A 41 8.54 6.39 3.82
N GLY A 42 9.21 6.91 2.78
CA GLY A 42 10.64 7.24 2.81
C GLY A 42 10.97 8.31 3.84
N SER A 43 10.24 9.43 3.81
CA SER A 43 10.42 10.53 4.77
C SER A 43 10.11 10.10 6.21
N SER A 44 9.01 9.37 6.42
CA SER A 44 8.64 8.81 7.72
C SER A 44 9.68 7.82 8.24
N PHE A 45 10.24 6.98 7.38
CA PHE A 45 11.31 6.04 7.73
C PHE A 45 12.58 6.79 8.14
N MET A 46 13.03 7.79 7.39
CA MET A 46 14.22 8.59 7.73
C MET A 46 14.07 9.27 9.10
N LEU A 47 12.92 9.89 9.36
CA LEU A 47 12.62 10.52 10.65
C LEU A 47 12.56 9.48 11.80
N SER A 48 11.83 8.38 11.59
CA SER A 48 11.65 7.36 12.62
C SER A 48 12.96 6.63 12.95
N ARG A 49 13.88 6.49 12.01
CA ARG A 49 15.20 5.89 12.26
C ARG A 49 16.04 6.75 13.20
N ARG A 50 15.90 8.08 13.17
CA ARG A 50 16.68 9.00 13.99
C ARG A 50 16.08 9.23 15.38
N TYR A 51 14.75 9.40 15.44
CA TYR A 51 14.05 9.75 16.69
C TYR A 51 13.39 8.55 17.38
N GLY A 52 13.18 7.43 16.67
CA GLY A 52 12.46 6.26 17.16
C GLY A 52 10.96 6.55 17.34
N SER A 53 10.10 5.83 16.63
CA SER A 53 8.63 5.97 16.78
C SER A 53 7.95 4.61 16.64
N ARG A 54 7.42 4.12 17.77
CA ARG A 54 6.61 2.89 17.79
C ARG A 54 5.31 3.05 16.98
N LEU A 55 4.72 4.24 17.03
CA LEU A 55 3.49 4.56 16.32
C LEU A 55 3.67 4.48 14.79
N ASN A 56 4.78 5.02 14.27
CA ASN A 56 5.07 4.93 12.84
C ASN A 56 5.30 3.47 12.41
N GLY A 57 6.03 2.69 13.23
CA GLY A 57 6.20 1.26 13.01
C GLY A 57 4.88 0.49 12.96
N SER A 58 3.96 0.74 13.91
CA SER A 58 2.65 0.07 13.93
C SER A 58 1.78 0.42 12.73
N ILE A 59 1.76 1.69 12.30
CA ILE A 59 0.96 2.10 11.13
C ILE A 59 1.48 1.43 9.85
N ILE A 60 2.81 1.30 9.68
CA ILE A 60 3.40 0.60 8.53
C ILE A 60 2.99 -0.89 8.53
N ILE A 61 3.01 -1.55 9.68
CA ILE A 61 2.59 -2.95 9.80
C ILE A 61 1.11 -3.11 9.44
N VAL A 62 0.23 -2.26 9.99
CA VAL A 62 -1.21 -2.28 9.71
C VAL A 62 -1.48 -2.01 8.23
N GLY A 63 -0.79 -1.04 7.62
CA GLY A 63 -0.87 -0.78 6.19
C GLY A 63 -0.45 -1.97 5.33
N GLY A 64 0.61 -2.69 5.74
CA GLY A 64 1.03 -3.93 5.09
C GLY A 64 -0.01 -5.04 5.17
N LEU A 65 -0.61 -5.25 6.34
CA LEU A 65 -1.69 -6.24 6.54
C LEU A 65 -2.92 -5.94 5.70
N VAL A 66 -3.37 -4.68 5.68
CA VAL A 66 -4.51 -4.25 4.85
C VAL A 66 -4.21 -4.45 3.37
N THR A 67 -2.98 -4.20 2.93
CA THR A 67 -2.57 -4.42 1.54
C THR A 67 -2.56 -5.91 1.20
N LEU A 68 -2.02 -6.75 2.08
CA LEU A 68 -1.95 -8.20 1.88
C LEU A 68 -3.36 -8.81 1.80
N GLY A 69 -4.21 -8.55 2.81
CA GLY A 69 -5.57 -9.09 2.85
C GLY A 69 -6.46 -8.52 1.74
N GLY A 70 -6.31 -7.24 1.43
CA GLY A 70 -7.05 -6.58 0.37
C GLY A 70 -6.71 -7.10 -1.02
N MET A 71 -5.43 -7.29 -1.33
CA MET A 71 -5.00 -7.84 -2.62
C MET A 71 -5.37 -9.31 -2.75
N TYR A 72 -5.31 -10.08 -1.66
CA TYR A 72 -5.83 -11.44 -1.64
C TYR A 72 -7.33 -11.47 -1.99
N TYR A 73 -8.13 -10.59 -1.40
CA TYR A 73 -9.55 -10.48 -1.75
C TYR A 73 -9.77 -10.11 -3.23
N VAL A 74 -8.98 -9.19 -3.79
CA VAL A 74 -9.00 -8.86 -5.23
C VAL A 74 -8.74 -10.09 -6.09
N THR A 75 -7.78 -10.94 -5.74
CA THR A 75 -7.53 -12.18 -6.52
C THR A 75 -8.73 -13.13 -6.56
N THR A 76 -9.60 -13.10 -5.55
CA THR A 76 -10.83 -13.91 -5.53
C THR A 76 -11.96 -13.34 -6.38
N LEU A 77 -11.91 -12.04 -6.71
CA LEU A 77 -12.90 -11.36 -7.57
C LEU A 77 -12.60 -11.55 -9.06
N SER A 78 -11.31 -11.62 -9.41
CA SER A 78 -10.82 -11.75 -10.79
C SER A 78 -11.51 -12.80 -11.68
N PRO A 79 -11.92 -13.99 -11.17
CA PRO A 79 -12.63 -14.99 -11.98
C PRO A 79 -14.02 -14.57 -12.48
N HIS A 80 -14.62 -13.52 -11.93
CA HIS A 80 -15.96 -13.05 -12.27
C HIS A 80 -15.97 -12.04 -13.43
N ILE A 81 -14.78 -11.66 -13.94
CA ILE A 81 -14.63 -10.64 -14.97
C ILE A 81 -14.70 -11.27 -16.37
N PRO A 82 -15.44 -10.65 -17.33
CA PRO A 82 -15.44 -11.08 -18.72
C PRO A 82 -14.03 -11.02 -19.33
N VAL A 83 -13.67 -12.02 -20.16
CA VAL A 83 -12.32 -12.16 -20.75
C VAL A 83 -11.90 -10.94 -21.57
N SER A 84 -12.85 -10.15 -22.10
CA SER A 84 -12.60 -8.91 -22.83
C SER A 84 -11.92 -7.81 -21.99
N TYR A 85 -12.07 -7.85 -20.67
CA TYR A 85 -11.49 -6.86 -19.74
C TYR A 85 -10.32 -7.43 -18.92
N LEU A 86 -9.93 -8.68 -19.16
CA LEU A 86 -8.77 -9.30 -18.51
C LEU A 86 -7.47 -8.73 -19.10
N VAL A 87 -6.98 -7.70 -18.43
CA VAL A 87 -5.74 -7.03 -18.77
C VAL A 87 -4.62 -7.55 -17.86
N PRO A 88 -3.37 -7.72 -18.36
CA PRO A 88 -2.25 -8.24 -17.56
C PRO A 88 -2.03 -7.47 -16.26
N GLU A 89 -2.22 -6.15 -16.28
CA GLU A 89 -2.14 -5.28 -15.12
C GLU A 89 -3.07 -5.72 -13.98
N LEU A 90 -4.28 -6.17 -14.29
CA LEU A 90 -5.27 -6.63 -13.31
C LEU A 90 -4.88 -7.96 -12.67
N ILE A 91 -4.23 -8.84 -13.43
CA ILE A 91 -3.79 -10.16 -12.98
C ILE A 91 -2.48 -10.06 -12.17
N ILE A 92 -1.56 -9.22 -12.64
CA ILE A 92 -0.21 -9.13 -12.10
C ILE A 92 -0.15 -8.20 -10.87
N ALA A 93 -0.88 -7.09 -10.87
CA ALA A 93 -0.79 -6.09 -9.80
C ALA A 93 -1.09 -6.68 -8.41
N PRO A 94 -2.18 -7.44 -8.19
CA PRO A 94 -2.46 -8.01 -6.86
C PRO A 94 -1.32 -8.86 -6.33
N THR A 95 -0.71 -9.68 -7.19
CA THR A 95 0.43 -10.53 -6.84
C THR A 95 1.66 -9.71 -6.45
N ILE A 96 2.00 -8.66 -7.22
CA ILE A 96 3.12 -7.77 -6.90
C ILE A 96 2.91 -7.10 -5.54
N PHE A 97 1.72 -6.54 -5.30
CA PHE A 97 1.45 -5.82 -4.06
C PHE A 97 1.38 -6.75 -2.85
N MET A 98 0.94 -8.00 -3.01
CA MET A 98 1.08 -9.03 -1.97
C MET A 98 2.55 -9.29 -1.63
N VAL A 99 3.41 -9.49 -2.62
CA VAL A 99 4.84 -9.73 -2.39
C VAL A 99 5.51 -8.52 -1.72
N VAL A 100 5.20 -7.29 -2.15
CA VAL A 100 5.76 -6.04 -1.59
C VAL A 100 5.25 -5.76 -0.17
N SER A 101 4.06 -6.26 0.20
CA SER A 101 3.54 -6.07 1.56
C SER A 101 4.41 -6.75 2.63
N ILE A 102 5.04 -7.89 2.31
CA ILE A 102 5.89 -8.67 3.22
C ILE A 102 7.11 -7.86 3.71
N PRO A 103 8.02 -7.37 2.82
CA PRO A 103 9.14 -6.55 3.27
C PRO A 103 8.69 -5.25 3.93
N THR A 104 7.55 -4.68 3.53
CA THR A 104 6.98 -3.49 4.16
C THR A 104 6.65 -3.75 5.64
N MET A 105 6.01 -4.88 5.95
CA MET A 105 5.74 -5.29 7.34
C MET A 105 7.02 -5.58 8.11
N VAL A 106 8.03 -6.20 7.48
CA VAL A 106 9.34 -6.45 8.11
C VAL A 106 10.00 -5.14 8.51
N ILE A 107 10.04 -4.15 7.60
CA ILE A 107 10.57 -2.81 7.89
C ILE A 107 9.78 -2.14 9.02
N GLY A 108 8.45 -2.22 8.99
CA GLY A 108 7.59 -1.71 10.07
C GLY A 108 7.89 -2.37 11.42
N GLY A 109 8.12 -3.68 11.43
CA GLY A 109 8.50 -4.45 12.61
C GLY A 109 9.87 -4.06 13.18
N LEU A 110 10.86 -3.83 12.30
CA LEU A 110 12.18 -3.32 12.70
C LEU A 110 12.06 -1.93 13.33
N LEU A 111 11.24 -1.05 12.75
CA LEU A 111 10.96 0.28 13.32
C LEU A 111 10.25 0.20 14.67
N PHE A 112 9.30 -0.72 14.81
CA PHE A 112 8.51 -0.90 16.03
C PHE A 112 9.41 -1.28 17.23
N ARG A 113 10.50 -2.02 16.98
CA ARG A 113 11.49 -2.39 18.01
C ARG A 113 12.40 -1.24 18.42
N LEU A 114 12.50 -0.17 17.63
CA LEU A 114 13.31 1.00 18.01
C LEU A 114 12.66 1.75 19.17
N LYS A 115 13.41 1.91 20.27
CA LYS A 115 12.97 2.73 21.40
C LYS A 115 12.96 4.20 20.97
N PRO A 116 11.91 4.98 21.31
CA PRO A 116 11.92 6.42 21.09
C PRO A 116 13.10 7.02 21.85
N LYS A 117 13.95 7.76 21.15
CA LYS A 117 15.03 8.54 21.77
C LYS A 117 14.44 9.88 22.20
N PRO A 118 14.66 10.33 23.45
CA PRO A 118 14.16 11.62 23.89
C PRO A 118 14.71 12.73 22.98
N LYS A 119 13.82 13.63 22.54
CA LYS A 119 14.23 14.88 21.87
C LYS A 119 15.12 15.62 22.87
N ARG A 120 16.30 16.02 22.40
CA ARG A 120 17.30 16.85 23.11
C ARG A 120 16.68 17.60 24.30
N ASP A 121 17.17 17.36 25.52
CA ASP A 121 16.78 18.13 26.69
C ASP A 121 17.17 19.59 26.45
N TYR A 122 16.18 20.44 26.18
CA TYR A 122 16.33 21.90 26.09
C TYR A 122 16.71 22.56 27.43
N PHE A 123 16.96 21.76 28.47
CA PHE A 123 17.36 22.25 29.79
C PHE A 123 18.78 22.84 29.84
N PHE A 124 19.61 22.63 28.81
CA PHE A 124 21.02 23.05 28.80
C PHE A 124 21.40 24.07 27.71
N ASP A 125 20.45 24.59 26.93
CA ASP A 125 20.68 25.79 26.09
C ASP A 125 20.26 27.03 26.91
N ARG A 126 21.12 27.45 27.84
CA ARG A 126 21.08 28.76 28.52
C ARG A 126 22.37 29.50 28.25
#